data_AF-A0AAN9FB97-F1
#
_entry.id   AF-A0AAN9FB97-F1
#
_cell.length_a   1.000
_cell.length_b   1.000
_cell.length_c   1.000
_cell.angle_alpha   90.00
_cell.angle_beta   90.00
_cell.angle_gamma   90.00
#
_symmetry.space_group_name_H-M   'P 1'
#
loop_
_entity.id
_entity.type
_entity.pdbx_description
1 polymer ?
#
loop_
_entity_poly.entity_id
_entity_poly.type
_entity_poly.pdbx_seq_one_letter_code
_entity_poly.pdbx_strand_id
1 'polypeptide(L)'
;MATGLAGVLGVSTHRIATFAGDKGKAIVTSIFVFVIVSLSDNTPKQLLEMAHERLLTIIIGTSIAVFVSICLRPVWIGQDLHNQIAANIEKLSQFLEGNFGKMGTLSWTVHGNLLGLCAYKIKALSVYLLHPAQVRYELGRIIVDNERDVENAAECLKSVLRRNPWDGDQVEIMAATTVASLLIDVENICEAVDEVASLDRVTSSWNKAEESTNKCMEVVVTDTEAKGSSSPAVVKRVIDVFWHEGMLKHEAGNGVFDSGKDPGFLDVLDKHPENADRIRNMVSILKRGPISPYISWNIGQPALIPQLLSFHTPEYINELVEADKEGGKMICAGTFLNPGSWDAALLAAGTTLSAMKHLLDGHGKVAYALVRPPGHHAQPSQADGYCFLNNAGLAVQLALDSGCNKVAVIDVDVHYGNGTAEGFYGSNKVLTISLHMNHGSWGPSHPQTGSVHELGKGEGYGYNLNIPLPNGTGNNGYSYAFSELVVPPIQKFDPEMIVLVIGQDSNAFDPNGRQCLTMDGYREIGKTVNLLATIHSDGRLLIVQEGGYHVTYSAYCLHATLEGVLNLPFPLLPDPIGYYPEDESFPIKIIESIKKFQNEEVPLLRSS
;
A
#
# COMPACT_ATOMS: atom_id res chain seq x y z
N MET A 1 -19.43 -28.36 -16.69
CA MET A 1 -20.31 -28.41 -17.87
C MET A 1 -20.98 -27.05 -18.10
N ALA A 2 -20.21 -26.01 -18.41
CA ALA A 2 -20.72 -24.70 -18.84
C ALA A 2 -19.88 -24.12 -20.01
N THR A 3 -19.12 -24.98 -20.69
CA THR A 3 -18.32 -24.67 -21.88
C THR A 3 -18.71 -25.57 -23.08
N GLY A 4 -19.82 -26.31 -22.97
CA GLY A 4 -20.26 -27.28 -23.98
C GLY A 4 -21.56 -26.96 -24.72
N LEU A 5 -22.28 -25.88 -24.38
CA LEU A 5 -23.58 -25.56 -25.02
C LEU A 5 -23.50 -24.52 -26.15
N ALA A 6 -22.39 -23.79 -26.29
CA ALA A 6 -22.22 -22.80 -27.37
C ALA A 6 -21.91 -23.44 -28.74
N GLY A 7 -21.44 -24.69 -28.77
CA GLY A 7 -21.06 -25.38 -30.01
C GLY A 7 -22.22 -26.02 -30.78
N VAL A 8 -23.37 -26.28 -30.15
CA VAL A 8 -24.47 -27.05 -30.77
C VAL A 8 -25.54 -26.16 -31.40
N LEU A 9 -25.62 -24.88 -31.04
CA LEU A 9 -26.58 -23.92 -31.63
C LEU A 9 -26.05 -23.20 -32.88
N GLY A 10 -24.75 -23.30 -33.18
CA GLY A 10 -24.12 -22.69 -34.35
C GLY A 10 -24.40 -23.39 -35.69
N VAL A 11 -24.98 -24.59 -35.69
CA VAL A 11 -25.19 -25.40 -36.90
C VAL A 11 -26.59 -25.23 -37.52
N SER A 12 -27.52 -24.59 -36.82
CA SER A 12 -28.93 -24.48 -37.26
C SER A 12 -29.24 -23.21 -38.06
N THR A 13 -28.34 -22.23 -38.12
CA THR A 13 -28.58 -20.93 -38.80
C THR A 13 -28.39 -20.99 -40.32
N HIS A 14 -27.72 -22.02 -40.85
CA HIS A 14 -27.45 -22.10 -42.28
C HIS A 14 -28.65 -22.57 -43.14
N ARG A 15 -29.75 -23.04 -42.52
CA ARG A 15 -30.94 -23.55 -43.24
C ARG A 15 -32.15 -22.61 -43.30
N ILE A 16 -32.11 -21.44 -42.68
CA ILE A 16 -33.25 -20.49 -42.65
C ILE A 16 -33.04 -19.30 -43.62
N ALA A 17 -31.84 -19.12 -44.18
CA ALA A 17 -31.56 -18.05 -45.15
C ALA A 17 -32.14 -18.30 -46.56
N THR A 18 -32.77 -19.45 -46.82
CA THR A 18 -33.22 -19.85 -48.16
C THR A 18 -34.70 -19.58 -48.46
N PHE A 19 -35.41 -18.79 -47.65
CA PHE A 19 -36.86 -18.59 -47.83
C PHE A 19 -37.39 -17.13 -47.89
N ALA A 20 -36.53 -16.13 -48.06
CA ALA A 20 -37.00 -14.77 -48.34
C ALA A 20 -36.22 -14.16 -49.51
N GLY A 21 -36.82 -14.25 -50.70
CA GLY A 21 -36.37 -13.57 -51.91
C GLY A 21 -36.64 -12.06 -51.87
N ASP A 22 -35.86 -11.36 -52.69
CA ASP A 22 -35.91 -9.96 -53.13
C ASP A 22 -36.73 -8.93 -52.31
N LYS A 23 -35.97 -7.92 -51.83
CA LYS A 23 -36.40 -6.66 -51.20
C LYS A 23 -36.93 -6.78 -49.77
N GLY A 24 -36.01 -7.00 -48.84
CA GLY A 24 -36.23 -6.74 -47.43
C GLY A 24 -35.00 -7.11 -46.63
N LYS A 25 -34.47 -6.19 -45.84
CA LYS A 25 -33.45 -6.50 -44.84
C LYS A 25 -34.04 -7.53 -43.86
N ALA A 26 -33.62 -8.78 -43.97
CA ALA A 26 -33.88 -9.76 -42.94
C ALA A 26 -32.96 -9.45 -41.75
N ILE A 27 -33.50 -8.70 -40.79
CA ILE A 27 -32.92 -8.60 -39.45
C ILE A 27 -33.39 -9.85 -38.71
N VAL A 28 -32.48 -10.78 -38.48
CA VAL A 28 -32.69 -11.85 -37.52
C VAL A 28 -32.53 -11.23 -36.14
N THR A 29 -33.63 -10.81 -35.55
CA THR A 29 -33.67 -10.41 -34.15
C THR A 29 -33.65 -11.67 -33.30
N SER A 30 -32.49 -11.98 -32.71
CA SER A 30 -32.43 -12.94 -31.60
C SER A 30 -33.07 -12.28 -30.38
N ILE A 31 -34.37 -12.45 -30.25
CA ILE A 31 -35.20 -12.00 -29.14
C ILE A 31 -34.74 -12.76 -27.88
N PHE A 32 -33.95 -12.10 -27.02
CA PHE A 32 -33.72 -12.53 -25.64
C PHE A 32 -34.87 -12.02 -24.77
N VAL A 33 -36.08 -12.55 -24.99
CA VAL A 33 -37.18 -12.39 -24.03
C VAL A 33 -36.92 -13.38 -22.92
N PHE A 34 -36.33 -12.91 -21.81
CA PHE A 34 -36.35 -13.65 -20.56
C PHE A 34 -37.71 -13.45 -19.91
N VAL A 35 -38.65 -14.31 -20.31
CA VAL A 35 -39.81 -14.64 -19.47
C VAL A 35 -39.25 -15.06 -18.12
N ILE A 36 -39.67 -14.37 -17.05
CA ILE A 36 -39.56 -14.87 -15.67
C ILE A 36 -40.42 -16.14 -15.61
N VAL A 37 -39.84 -17.27 -16.02
CA VAL A 37 -40.36 -18.58 -15.69
C VAL A 37 -39.93 -18.84 -14.26
N SER A 38 -40.80 -18.39 -13.36
CA SER A 38 -40.80 -18.77 -11.96
C SER A 38 -40.81 -20.29 -11.86
N LEU A 39 -39.67 -20.88 -11.50
CA LEU A 39 -39.56 -22.24 -11.01
C LEU A 39 -39.13 -22.17 -9.55
N SER A 40 -40.14 -22.36 -8.70
CA SER A 40 -40.19 -22.79 -7.29
C SER A 40 -39.12 -22.28 -6.30
N ASP A 41 -39.65 -21.70 -5.22
CA ASP A 41 -39.11 -21.58 -3.86
C ASP A 41 -38.50 -20.24 -3.41
N ASN A 42 -38.51 -19.20 -4.26
CA ASN A 42 -38.06 -17.88 -3.83
C ASN A 42 -39.21 -17.00 -3.32
N THR A 43 -39.02 -16.45 -2.12
CA THR A 43 -39.93 -15.49 -1.47
C THR A 43 -39.87 -14.12 -2.18
N PRO A 44 -40.93 -13.29 -2.11
CA PRO A 44 -40.94 -11.95 -2.70
C PRO A 44 -39.76 -11.06 -2.26
N LYS A 45 -39.26 -11.29 -1.05
CA LYS A 45 -38.08 -10.59 -0.50
C LYS A 45 -36.79 -10.95 -1.25
N GLN A 46 -36.60 -12.23 -1.59
CA GLN A 46 -35.45 -12.69 -2.37
C GLN A 46 -35.48 -12.19 -3.81
N LEU A 47 -36.68 -12.07 -4.40
CA LEU A 47 -36.84 -11.43 -5.71
C LEU A 47 -36.48 -9.94 -5.68
N LEU A 48 -36.84 -9.23 -4.60
CA LEU A 48 -36.49 -7.81 -4.41
C LEU A 48 -34.98 -7.62 -4.19
N GLU A 49 -34.35 -8.49 -3.38
CA GLU A 49 -32.91 -8.48 -3.15
C GLU A 49 -32.14 -8.76 -4.46
N MET A 50 -32.59 -9.74 -5.25
CA MET A 50 -32.02 -10.01 -6.57
C MET A 50 -32.20 -8.83 -7.53
N ALA A 51 -33.38 -8.19 -7.55
CA ALA A 51 -33.62 -7.01 -8.38
C ALA A 51 -32.72 -5.84 -7.96
N HIS A 52 -32.53 -5.63 -6.67
CA HIS A 52 -31.66 -4.59 -6.11
C HIS A 52 -30.19 -4.84 -6.45
N GLU A 53 -29.69 -6.07 -6.27
CA GLU A 53 -28.32 -6.44 -6.65
C GLU A 53 -28.06 -6.23 -8.15
N ARG A 54 -29.05 -6.55 -9.00
CA ARG A 54 -28.93 -6.36 -10.45
C ARG A 54 -28.98 -4.90 -10.86
N LEU A 55 -29.85 -4.08 -10.27
CA LEU A 55 -29.87 -2.63 -10.47
C LEU A 55 -28.55 -1.98 -10.03
N LEU A 56 -28.01 -2.40 -8.89
CA LEU A 56 -26.72 -1.94 -8.39
C LEU A 56 -25.60 -2.29 -9.38
N THR A 57 -25.63 -3.52 -9.92
CA THR A 57 -24.65 -3.98 -10.92
C THR A 57 -24.72 -3.15 -12.20
N ILE A 58 -25.91 -2.80 -12.66
CA ILE A 58 -26.12 -1.95 -13.84
C ILE A 58 -25.62 -0.52 -13.59
N ILE A 59 -25.91 0.07 -12.42
CA ILE A 59 -25.45 1.41 -12.05
C ILE A 59 -23.91 1.44 -11.97
N ILE A 60 -23.30 0.43 -11.36
CA ILE A 60 -21.84 0.30 -11.26
C ILE A 60 -21.23 0.15 -12.66
N GLY A 61 -21.77 -0.76 -13.49
CA GLY A 61 -21.30 -0.96 -14.86
C GLY A 61 -21.40 0.31 -15.72
N THR A 62 -22.50 1.05 -15.60
CA THR A 62 -22.72 2.33 -16.31
C THR A 62 -21.76 3.40 -15.81
N SER A 63 -21.55 3.50 -14.50
CA SER A 63 -20.62 4.46 -13.89
C SER A 63 -19.17 4.18 -14.28
N ILE A 64 -18.79 2.89 -14.36
CA ILE A 64 -17.47 2.48 -14.86
C ILE A 64 -17.33 2.82 -16.34
N ALA A 65 -18.33 2.54 -17.17
CA ALA A 65 -18.29 2.89 -18.61
C ALA A 65 -18.15 4.40 -18.83
N VAL A 66 -18.86 5.21 -18.03
CA VAL A 66 -18.75 6.67 -18.03
C VAL A 66 -17.37 7.12 -17.55
N PHE A 67 -16.85 6.55 -16.47
CA PHE A 67 -15.52 6.86 -15.95
C PHE A 67 -14.42 6.50 -16.95
N VAL A 68 -14.48 5.32 -17.57
CA VAL A 68 -13.56 4.90 -18.63
C VAL A 68 -13.63 5.89 -19.80
N SER A 69 -14.84 6.30 -20.21
CA SER A 69 -15.03 7.25 -21.32
C SER A 69 -14.52 8.68 -21.01
N ILE A 70 -14.57 9.11 -19.74
CA ILE A 70 -14.14 10.45 -19.29
C ILE A 70 -12.64 10.48 -18.97
N CYS A 71 -12.13 9.45 -18.30
CA CYS A 71 -10.81 9.44 -17.67
C CYS A 71 -9.76 8.70 -18.51
N LEU A 72 -10.15 7.64 -19.23
CA LEU A 72 -9.27 6.92 -20.15
C LEU A 72 -9.56 7.41 -21.57
N ARG A 73 -8.95 8.53 -21.96
CA ARG A 73 -9.01 9.07 -23.33
C ARG A 73 -8.91 7.92 -24.35
N PRO A 74 -9.99 7.53 -25.05
CA PRO A 74 -9.85 6.57 -26.12
C PRO A 74 -9.18 7.33 -27.26
N VAL A 75 -7.89 7.06 -27.47
CA VAL A 75 -7.28 7.37 -28.76
C VAL A 75 -8.03 6.48 -29.75
N TRP A 76 -8.93 7.11 -30.51
CA TRP A 76 -9.74 6.54 -31.59
C TRP A 76 -10.84 5.53 -31.20
N ILE A 77 -12.05 6.06 -30.97
CA ILE A 77 -13.30 5.33 -31.20
C ILE A 77 -13.95 5.98 -32.43
N GLY A 78 -14.23 5.19 -33.47
CA GLY A 78 -14.79 5.70 -34.73
C GLY A 78 -16.06 6.55 -34.54
N GLN A 79 -16.27 7.50 -35.46
CA GLN A 79 -17.33 8.52 -35.40
C GLN A 79 -18.73 7.94 -35.10
N ASP A 80 -19.02 6.74 -35.60
CA ASP A 80 -20.31 6.07 -35.42
C ASP A 80 -20.59 5.67 -33.96
N LEU A 81 -19.58 5.19 -33.23
CA LEU A 81 -19.75 4.80 -31.83
C LEU A 81 -19.82 6.04 -30.93
N HIS A 82 -19.10 7.11 -31.28
CA HIS A 82 -19.22 8.41 -30.60
C HIS A 82 -20.64 8.99 -30.76
N ASN A 83 -21.18 8.95 -31.98
CA ASN A 83 -22.54 9.38 -32.27
C ASN A 83 -23.60 8.54 -31.54
N GLN A 84 -23.38 7.22 -31.40
CA GLN A 84 -24.29 6.35 -30.63
C GLN A 84 -24.25 6.64 -29.13
N ILE A 85 -23.07 6.85 -28.54
CA ILE A 85 -22.94 7.22 -27.12
C ILE A 85 -23.63 8.55 -26.86
N ALA A 86 -23.40 9.55 -27.72
CA ALA A 86 -24.06 10.86 -27.62
C ALA A 86 -25.60 10.72 -27.70
N ALA A 87 -26.11 9.96 -28.67
CA ALA A 87 -27.54 9.73 -28.81
C ALA A 87 -28.16 8.98 -27.62
N ASN A 88 -27.44 8.05 -27.00
CA ASN A 88 -27.90 7.31 -25.82
C ASN A 88 -27.91 8.18 -24.55
N ILE A 89 -26.90 9.03 -24.37
CA ILE A 89 -26.86 10.01 -23.27
C ILE A 89 -28.00 11.03 -23.43
N GLU A 90 -28.30 11.45 -24.65
CA GLU A 90 -29.40 12.38 -24.92
C GLU A 90 -30.77 11.75 -24.66
N LYS A 91 -30.98 10.49 -25.05
CA LYS A 91 -32.20 9.73 -24.69
C LYS A 91 -32.36 9.55 -23.19
N LEU A 92 -31.27 9.25 -22.47
CA LEU A 92 -31.27 9.13 -21.01
C LEU A 92 -31.63 10.47 -20.35
N SER A 93 -31.08 11.58 -20.85
CA SER A 93 -31.42 12.93 -20.39
C SER A 93 -32.90 13.24 -20.61
N GLN A 94 -33.46 12.94 -21.79
CA GLN A 94 -34.86 13.17 -22.11
C GLN A 94 -35.82 12.30 -21.27
N PHE A 95 -35.43 11.06 -20.95
CA PHE A 95 -36.16 10.18 -20.05
C PHE A 95 -36.23 10.75 -18.62
N LEU A 96 -35.09 11.23 -18.10
CA LEU A 96 -35.02 11.87 -16.79
C LEU A 96 -35.82 13.19 -16.77
N GLU A 97 -35.81 13.98 -17.83
CA GLU A 97 -36.64 15.20 -17.90
C GLU A 97 -38.15 14.87 -18.00
N GLY A 98 -38.52 13.84 -18.77
CA GLY A 98 -39.92 13.47 -19.04
C GLY A 98 -40.66 12.81 -17.86
N ASN A 99 -39.98 11.99 -17.06
CA ASN A 99 -40.58 11.31 -15.91
C ASN A 99 -40.60 12.18 -14.64
N PHE A 100 -39.59 13.03 -14.44
CA PHE A 100 -39.56 13.93 -13.29
C PHE A 100 -40.38 15.22 -13.52
N GLY A 101 -40.67 15.59 -14.78
CA GLY A 101 -41.56 16.71 -15.11
C GLY A 101 -43.05 16.44 -14.91
N LYS A 102 -43.48 15.17 -14.78
CA LYS A 102 -44.90 14.78 -14.61
C LYS A 102 -45.29 14.41 -13.17
N MET A 103 -44.34 14.18 -12.27
CA MET A 103 -44.63 13.95 -10.85
C MET A 103 -44.81 15.29 -10.13
N GLY A 104 -46.04 15.80 -10.15
CA GLY A 104 -46.42 17.02 -9.44
C GLY A 104 -46.20 16.93 -7.92
N THR A 105 -45.58 17.99 -7.39
CA THR A 105 -45.62 18.50 -6.00
C THR A 105 -46.14 17.55 -4.92
N LEU A 106 -45.30 16.62 -4.46
CA LEU A 106 -45.34 16.12 -3.08
C LEU A 106 -43.92 16.06 -2.52
N SER A 107 -43.62 17.01 -1.61
CA SER A 107 -42.54 17.02 -0.62
C SER A 107 -41.19 16.34 -0.99
N TRP A 108 -40.41 16.98 -1.87
CA TRP A 108 -38.99 16.64 -2.06
C TRP A 108 -38.14 17.92 -2.26
N THR A 109 -37.93 18.72 -1.21
CA THR A 109 -37.21 20.00 -1.35
C THR A 109 -35.68 19.88 -1.32
N VAL A 110 -35.09 18.71 -1.07
CA VAL A 110 -33.62 18.55 -0.98
C VAL A 110 -33.02 17.73 -2.14
N HIS A 111 -33.75 16.74 -2.68
CA HIS A 111 -33.22 15.87 -3.75
C HIS A 111 -33.53 16.37 -5.18
N GLY A 112 -34.57 17.18 -5.39
CA GLY A 112 -34.89 17.73 -6.72
C GLY A 112 -33.85 18.72 -7.26
N ASN A 113 -33.19 19.47 -6.37
CA ASN A 113 -32.17 20.45 -6.74
C ASN A 113 -30.85 19.80 -7.19
N LEU A 114 -30.50 18.62 -6.67
CA LEU A 114 -29.26 17.91 -7.03
C LEU A 114 -29.38 17.25 -8.41
N LEU A 115 -30.53 16.65 -8.70
CA LEU A 115 -30.79 15.96 -9.97
C LEU A 115 -31.07 16.92 -11.13
N GLY A 116 -31.75 18.05 -10.87
CA GLY A 116 -31.86 19.14 -11.83
C GLY A 116 -30.50 19.77 -12.19
N LEU A 117 -29.58 19.87 -11.22
CA LEU A 117 -28.19 20.30 -11.46
C LEU A 117 -27.43 19.30 -12.33
N CYS A 118 -27.65 17.99 -12.16
CA CYS A 118 -27.04 16.95 -12.97
C CYS A 118 -27.53 16.99 -14.42
N ALA A 119 -28.84 17.15 -14.66
CA ALA A 119 -29.39 17.28 -16.01
C ALA A 119 -28.85 18.54 -16.74
N TYR A 120 -28.76 19.67 -16.03
CA TYR A 120 -28.22 20.93 -16.59
C TYR A 120 -26.71 20.84 -16.88
N LYS A 121 -25.94 20.13 -16.04
CA LYS A 121 -24.50 19.88 -16.25
C LYS A 121 -24.23 18.88 -17.38
N ILE A 122 -25.07 17.88 -17.59
CA ILE A 122 -24.98 16.93 -18.71
C ILE A 122 -25.26 17.65 -20.04
N LYS A 123 -26.22 18.59 -20.07
CA LYS A 123 -26.52 19.44 -21.23
C LYS A 123 -25.43 20.47 -21.53
N ALA A 124 -24.72 20.96 -20.52
CA ALA A 124 -23.52 21.77 -20.71
C ALA A 124 -22.32 20.95 -21.24
N LEU A 125 -22.25 19.65 -20.88
CA LEU A 125 -21.20 18.74 -21.34
C LEU A 125 -21.31 18.38 -22.83
N SER A 126 -22.53 18.29 -23.39
CA SER A 126 -22.73 18.02 -24.82
C SER A 126 -22.25 19.15 -25.72
N VAL A 127 -22.20 20.39 -25.21
CA VAL A 127 -21.65 21.57 -25.89
C VAL A 127 -20.12 21.64 -25.77
N TYR A 128 -19.54 21.09 -24.69
CA TYR A 128 -18.10 21.11 -24.40
C TYR A 128 -17.26 20.21 -25.32
N LEU A 129 -17.88 19.23 -25.97
CA LEU A 129 -17.21 18.28 -26.87
C LEU A 129 -16.90 18.85 -28.28
N LEU A 130 -17.21 20.12 -28.56
CA LEU A 130 -17.19 20.67 -29.93
C LEU A 130 -16.07 21.66 -30.32
N HIS A 131 -15.26 22.26 -29.43
CA HIS A 131 -14.09 23.07 -29.89
C HIS A 131 -13.03 23.46 -28.81
N PRO A 132 -11.76 23.01 -28.88
CA PRO A 132 -10.78 23.31 -27.81
C PRO A 132 -9.82 24.51 -28.03
N ALA A 133 -9.64 25.02 -29.25
CA ALA A 133 -8.46 25.85 -29.56
C ALA A 133 -8.67 27.38 -29.52
N GLN A 134 -9.90 27.89 -29.70
CA GLN A 134 -10.13 29.34 -29.88
C GLN A 134 -10.73 30.03 -28.63
N VAL A 135 -11.17 29.24 -27.66
CA VAL A 135 -11.80 29.69 -26.40
C VAL A 135 -10.77 30.30 -25.44
N ARG A 136 -9.51 29.83 -25.46
CA ARG A 136 -8.44 30.36 -24.60
C ARG A 136 -8.00 31.79 -24.94
N TYR A 137 -8.24 32.26 -26.17
CA TYR A 137 -7.82 33.60 -26.61
C TYR A 137 -8.88 34.68 -26.31
N GLU A 138 -10.17 34.37 -26.43
CA GLU A 138 -11.26 35.33 -26.19
C GLU A 138 -11.68 35.44 -24.72
N LEU A 139 -11.55 34.37 -23.91
CA LEU A 139 -11.77 34.44 -22.46
C LEU A 139 -10.77 35.36 -21.74
N GLY A 140 -9.60 35.59 -22.33
CA GLY A 140 -8.64 36.56 -21.83
C GLY A 140 -9.08 38.02 -21.99
N ARG A 141 -10.01 38.32 -22.90
CA ARG A 141 -10.53 39.69 -23.14
C ARG A 141 -11.81 40.02 -22.39
N ILE A 142 -12.59 39.02 -21.98
CA ILE A 142 -13.91 39.23 -21.36
C ILE A 142 -13.82 39.46 -19.83
N ILE A 143 -12.68 39.14 -19.20
CA ILE A 143 -12.53 39.22 -17.74
C ILE A 143 -12.30 40.67 -17.22
N VAL A 144 -12.19 41.68 -18.10
CA VAL A 144 -11.75 43.03 -17.67
C VAL A 144 -12.86 44.08 -17.52
N ASP A 145 -14.08 43.95 -18.05
CA ASP A 145 -15.08 45.03 -17.87
C ASP A 145 -16.52 44.55 -17.61
N ASN A 146 -17.18 45.30 -16.72
CA ASN A 146 -18.45 45.03 -16.02
C ASN A 146 -19.69 44.66 -16.87
N GLU A 147 -20.44 43.68 -16.36
CA GLU A 147 -21.91 43.49 -16.27
C GLU A 147 -22.90 43.88 -17.41
N ARG A 148 -22.49 44.28 -18.61
CA ARG A 148 -23.43 44.47 -19.74
C ARG A 148 -22.86 43.95 -21.05
N ASP A 149 -23.30 42.74 -21.46
CA ASP A 149 -23.63 42.36 -22.86
C ASP A 149 -23.63 40.82 -23.07
N VAL A 150 -24.60 40.12 -22.46
CA VAL A 150 -24.86 38.69 -22.71
C VAL A 150 -25.33 38.44 -24.16
N GLU A 151 -25.92 39.44 -24.82
CA GLU A 151 -26.40 39.33 -26.22
C GLU A 151 -25.26 39.32 -27.26
N ASN A 152 -24.13 39.97 -26.99
CA ASN A 152 -22.98 39.97 -27.91
C ASN A 152 -22.22 38.62 -27.94
N ALA A 153 -22.29 37.84 -26.86
CA ALA A 153 -21.69 36.50 -26.79
C ALA A 153 -22.40 35.49 -27.71
N ALA A 154 -23.72 35.63 -27.89
CA ALA A 154 -24.53 34.73 -28.71
C ALA A 154 -24.33 34.94 -30.23
N GLU A 155 -24.10 36.18 -30.67
CA GLU A 155 -23.77 36.50 -32.08
C GLU A 155 -22.36 35.99 -32.45
N CYS A 156 -21.40 36.10 -31.53
CA CYS A 156 -20.04 35.60 -31.73
C CYS A 156 -19.99 34.07 -31.88
N LEU A 157 -20.78 33.33 -31.08
CA LEU A 157 -20.90 31.87 -31.16
C LEU A 157 -21.44 31.40 -32.53
N LYS A 158 -22.38 32.15 -33.12
CA LYS A 158 -22.99 31.80 -34.41
C LYS A 158 -22.04 31.99 -35.61
N SER A 159 -21.03 32.87 -35.51
CA SER A 159 -20.08 33.08 -36.61
C SER A 159 -19.01 31.99 -36.68
N VAL A 160 -18.67 31.39 -35.52
CA VAL A 160 -17.67 30.30 -35.42
C VAL A 160 -18.20 28.99 -36.00
N LEU A 161 -19.50 28.71 -35.83
CA LEU A 161 -20.15 27.48 -36.32
C LEU A 161 -20.23 27.34 -37.85
N ARG A 162 -19.80 28.34 -38.65
CA ARG A 162 -19.96 28.33 -40.12
C ARG A 162 -18.73 27.90 -40.93
N ARG A 163 -17.61 27.46 -40.33
CA ARG A 163 -16.42 27.02 -41.08
C ARG A 163 -15.88 25.70 -40.57
N ASN A 164 -15.84 24.69 -41.43
CA ASN A 164 -15.42 23.32 -41.14
C ASN A 164 -14.12 23.02 -41.91
N PRO A 165 -13.04 22.53 -41.27
CA PRO A 165 -11.89 22.10 -42.07
C PRO A 165 -11.23 20.77 -41.61
N TRP A 166 -10.87 19.94 -42.62
CA TRP A 166 -9.94 18.78 -42.63
C TRP A 166 -10.51 17.44 -42.09
N ASP A 167 -10.69 16.35 -42.84
CA ASP A 167 -10.09 15.74 -44.05
C ASP A 167 -8.62 15.29 -43.86
N GLY A 168 -8.41 13.97 -43.67
CA GLY A 168 -7.09 13.36 -43.48
C GLY A 168 -7.10 11.94 -42.89
N ASP A 169 -6.82 10.97 -43.76
CA ASP A 169 -6.95 9.50 -43.67
C ASP A 169 -5.96 8.69 -42.76
N GLN A 170 -6.46 7.51 -42.32
CA GLN A 170 -5.81 6.21 -41.99
C GLN A 170 -5.41 5.84 -40.54
N VAL A 171 -6.16 4.86 -39.94
CA VAL A 171 -5.66 3.84 -38.97
C VAL A 171 -6.49 2.53 -39.11
N GLU A 172 -5.80 1.38 -39.09
CA GLU A 172 -6.31 0.00 -39.10
C GLU A 172 -7.12 -0.40 -37.84
N ILE A 173 -7.99 -1.41 -38.03
CA ILE A 173 -9.15 -1.78 -37.19
C ILE A 173 -8.80 -2.89 -36.19
N MET A 174 -9.18 -2.72 -34.92
CA MET A 174 -9.44 -3.83 -33.98
C MET A 174 -10.96 -4.00 -33.77
N ALA A 175 -11.44 -5.24 -33.76
CA ALA A 175 -12.84 -5.61 -33.96
C ALA A 175 -13.83 -5.06 -32.90
N ALA A 176 -14.87 -4.37 -33.39
CA ALA A 176 -15.92 -3.67 -32.64
C ALA A 176 -17.00 -4.58 -32.00
N THR A 177 -16.80 -5.89 -31.93
CA THR A 177 -17.86 -6.84 -31.53
C THR A 177 -18.00 -7.00 -30.01
N THR A 178 -17.04 -6.58 -29.20
CA THR A 178 -17.09 -6.71 -27.73
C THR A 178 -17.78 -5.53 -27.02
N VAL A 179 -17.86 -4.37 -27.67
CA VAL A 179 -18.49 -3.16 -27.08
C VAL A 179 -20.00 -3.12 -27.37
N ALA A 180 -20.46 -3.71 -28.47
CA ALA A 180 -21.86 -3.72 -28.86
C ALA A 180 -22.77 -4.55 -27.92
N SER A 181 -22.22 -5.56 -27.24
CA SER A 181 -22.95 -6.44 -26.31
C SER A 181 -23.25 -5.81 -24.94
N LEU A 182 -22.67 -4.65 -24.63
CA LEU A 182 -22.91 -3.91 -23.37
C LEU A 182 -23.97 -2.80 -23.48
N LEU A 183 -24.48 -2.54 -24.69
CA LEU A 183 -25.35 -1.38 -24.98
C LEU A 183 -26.79 -1.73 -25.37
N ILE A 184 -27.17 -3.00 -25.36
CA ILE A 184 -28.54 -3.43 -25.64
C ILE A 184 -29.15 -3.96 -24.34
N ASP A 185 -29.70 -3.06 -23.52
CA ASP A 185 -30.93 -3.36 -22.74
C ASP A 185 -31.54 -2.16 -21.99
N VAL A 186 -31.62 -1.00 -22.66
CA VAL A 186 -32.30 0.18 -22.07
C VAL A 186 -33.83 0.02 -22.07
N GLU A 187 -34.41 -0.75 -23.01
CA GLU A 187 -35.86 -1.01 -23.06
C GLU A 187 -36.34 -1.92 -21.92
N ASN A 188 -35.54 -2.91 -21.50
CA ASN A 188 -35.87 -3.83 -20.39
C ASN A 188 -35.81 -3.17 -19.01
N ILE A 189 -35.05 -2.08 -18.87
CA ILE A 189 -34.99 -1.28 -17.63
C ILE A 189 -36.28 -0.45 -17.44
N CYS A 190 -36.92 -0.03 -18.53
CA CYS A 190 -38.14 0.78 -18.48
C CYS A 190 -39.36 0.00 -17.96
N GLU A 191 -39.51 -1.28 -18.29
CA GLU A 191 -40.64 -2.10 -17.84
C GLU A 191 -40.50 -2.55 -16.37
N ALA A 192 -39.28 -2.78 -15.89
CA ALA A 192 -39.02 -3.24 -14.51
C ALA A 192 -39.28 -2.17 -13.43
N VAL A 193 -39.16 -0.89 -13.79
CA VAL A 193 -39.33 0.23 -12.83
C VAL A 193 -40.81 0.55 -12.59
N ASP A 194 -41.68 0.37 -13.58
CA ASP A 194 -43.12 0.58 -13.44
C ASP A 194 -43.78 -0.48 -12.52
N GLU A 195 -43.21 -1.69 -12.44
CA GLU A 195 -43.71 -2.78 -11.60
C GLU A 195 -43.40 -2.57 -10.10
N VAL A 196 -42.22 -2.00 -9.77
CA VAL A 196 -41.75 -1.74 -8.40
C VAL A 196 -42.52 -0.60 -7.73
N ALA A 197 -42.96 0.41 -8.50
CA ALA A 197 -43.75 1.54 -7.99
C ALA A 197 -45.15 1.14 -7.46
N SER A 198 -45.60 -0.09 -7.73
CA SER A 198 -46.92 -0.58 -7.30
C SER A 198 -46.96 -1.23 -5.91
N LEU A 199 -45.81 -1.46 -5.27
CA LEU A 199 -45.68 -2.26 -4.03
C LEU A 199 -45.44 -1.43 -2.75
N ASP A 200 -45.55 -0.10 -2.82
CA ASP A 200 -45.14 0.83 -1.77
C ASP A 200 -46.20 1.02 -0.65
N ARG A 201 -46.47 -0.04 0.14
CA ARG A 201 -47.36 0.05 1.32
C ARG A 201 -46.88 -0.62 2.61
N VAL A 202 -45.64 -1.08 2.72
CA VAL A 202 -45.18 -1.75 3.96
C VAL A 202 -43.77 -1.33 4.39
N THR A 203 -43.63 -0.09 4.86
CA THR A 203 -42.40 0.43 5.51
C THR A 203 -42.75 1.06 6.85
N SER A 204 -42.58 0.32 7.96
CA SER A 204 -42.62 0.91 9.31
C SER A 204 -41.81 0.16 10.38
N SER A 205 -40.73 -0.55 10.01
CA SER A 205 -39.93 -1.33 10.98
C SER A 205 -38.40 -1.19 10.88
N TRP A 206 -37.89 -0.22 10.11
CA TRP A 206 -36.43 -0.06 9.93
C TRP A 206 -35.82 1.12 10.71
N ASN A 207 -36.60 2.07 11.20
CA ASN A 207 -36.10 3.28 11.87
C ASN A 207 -35.74 3.09 13.37
N LYS A 208 -35.33 1.89 13.81
CA LYS A 208 -34.91 1.65 15.21
C LYS A 208 -33.54 1.00 15.39
N ALA A 209 -32.86 0.62 14.31
CA ALA A 209 -31.53 0.01 14.40
C ALA A 209 -30.37 1.00 14.17
N GLU A 210 -30.66 2.20 13.66
CA GLU A 210 -29.64 3.20 13.30
C GLU A 210 -29.28 4.15 14.48
N GLU A 211 -30.15 4.20 15.50
CA GLU A 211 -29.99 5.12 16.64
C GLU A 211 -29.03 4.58 17.74
N SER A 212 -28.71 3.29 17.73
CA SER A 212 -27.79 2.67 18.70
C SER A 212 -26.32 2.75 18.29
N THR A 213 -26.02 2.87 16.99
CA THR A 213 -24.65 2.82 16.47
C THR A 213 -23.98 4.20 16.50
N ASN A 214 -24.77 5.27 16.37
CA ASN A 214 -24.25 6.65 16.41
C ASN A 214 -23.93 7.17 17.82
N LYS A 215 -24.28 6.43 18.88
CA LYS A 215 -24.05 6.87 20.27
C LYS A 215 -22.69 6.50 20.87
N CYS A 216 -21.92 5.63 20.21
CA CYS A 216 -20.57 5.25 20.68
C CYS A 216 -19.44 6.10 20.09
N MET A 217 -19.70 6.93 19.06
CA MET A 217 -18.66 7.75 18.40
C MET A 217 -18.58 9.20 18.91
N GLU A 218 -19.45 9.63 19.83
CA GLU A 218 -19.51 11.02 20.29
C GLU A 218 -18.75 11.32 21.60
N VAL A 219 -18.07 10.34 22.22
CA VAL A 219 -17.43 10.54 23.55
C VAL A 219 -15.93 10.86 23.48
N VAL A 220 -15.31 10.95 22.30
CA VAL A 220 -13.86 11.24 22.17
C VAL A 220 -13.56 12.63 21.57
N VAL A 221 -14.58 13.44 21.26
CA VAL A 221 -14.39 14.78 20.66
C VAL A 221 -15.13 15.86 21.45
N THR A 222 -14.91 15.96 22.76
CA THR A 222 -15.32 17.15 23.53
C THR A 222 -14.38 17.36 24.73
N ASP A 223 -13.12 17.73 24.49
CA ASP A 223 -12.36 18.48 25.51
C ASP A 223 -11.11 19.19 24.96
N THR A 224 -11.24 19.94 23.86
CA THR A 224 -10.25 20.96 23.48
C THR A 224 -10.88 22.09 22.66
N GLU A 225 -11.82 22.85 23.22
CA GLU A 225 -12.18 24.15 22.66
C GLU A 225 -12.38 25.20 23.76
N ALA A 226 -11.28 25.81 24.19
CA ALA A 226 -11.29 27.17 24.71
C ALA A 226 -9.86 27.75 24.77
N LYS A 227 -9.42 28.41 23.68
CA LYS A 227 -8.79 29.75 23.67
C LYS A 227 -7.99 29.99 22.39
N GLY A 228 -8.37 31.06 21.68
CA GLY A 228 -7.40 31.96 21.06
C GLY A 228 -6.97 31.62 19.63
N SER A 229 -7.43 32.45 18.70
CA SER A 229 -7.09 32.47 17.28
C SER A 229 -5.59 32.50 16.97
N SER A 230 -5.13 31.45 16.29
CA SER A 230 -4.21 31.53 15.16
C SER A 230 -4.40 30.24 14.38
N SER A 231 -4.67 30.30 13.08
CA SER A 231 -4.68 29.09 12.24
C SER A 231 -3.31 28.42 12.41
N PRO A 232 -3.23 27.20 12.99
CA PRO A 232 -1.94 26.57 13.21
C PRO A 232 -1.37 26.29 11.82
N ALA A 233 -0.17 26.81 11.56
CA ALA A 233 0.60 26.37 10.41
C ALA A 233 0.59 24.83 10.44
N VAL A 234 0.15 24.19 9.36
CA VAL A 234 0.22 22.73 9.23
C VAL A 234 1.69 22.37 9.37
N VAL A 235 2.11 21.94 10.56
CA VAL A 235 3.48 21.54 10.82
C VAL A 235 3.69 20.30 9.97
N LYS A 236 4.45 20.47 8.89
CA LYS A 236 4.84 19.37 8.01
C LYS A 236 5.56 18.34 8.88
N ARG A 237 5.00 17.13 9.00
CA ARG A 237 5.67 16.02 9.66
C ARG A 237 6.91 15.67 8.82
N VAL A 238 8.08 15.67 9.46
CA VAL A 238 9.39 15.41 8.83
C VAL A 238 10.03 14.23 9.55
N ILE A 239 10.79 13.42 8.83
CA ILE A 239 11.64 12.36 9.39
C ILE A 239 13.07 12.88 9.43
N ASP A 240 13.70 12.81 10.61
CA ASP A 240 15.12 13.12 10.78
C ASP A 240 15.97 11.90 10.40
N VAL A 241 16.55 11.93 9.20
CA VAL A 241 17.39 10.86 8.66
C VAL A 241 18.85 11.11 9.03
N PHE A 242 19.47 10.14 9.69
CA PHE A 242 20.88 10.14 10.06
C PHE A 242 21.68 9.32 9.05
N TRP A 243 22.72 9.92 8.48
CA TRP A 243 23.56 9.30 7.45
C TRP A 243 25.02 9.77 7.53
N HIS A 244 25.94 8.89 7.17
CA HIS A 244 27.35 9.23 6.98
C HIS A 244 27.92 8.46 5.78
N GLU A 245 28.50 9.17 4.81
CA GLU A 245 28.97 8.58 3.54
C GLU A 245 30.11 7.56 3.72
N GLY A 246 30.89 7.68 4.80
CA GLY A 246 31.93 6.72 5.14
C GLY A 246 31.46 5.26 5.28
N MET A 247 30.16 5.02 5.53
CA MET A 247 29.55 3.69 5.53
C MET A 247 29.63 2.97 4.17
N LEU A 248 29.76 3.72 3.07
CA LEU A 248 29.93 3.16 1.73
C LEU A 248 31.30 2.50 1.52
N LYS A 249 32.25 2.65 2.47
CA LYS A 249 33.58 2.04 2.41
C LYS A 249 33.60 0.56 2.83
N HIS A 250 32.54 0.04 3.43
CA HIS A 250 32.46 -1.39 3.70
C HIS A 250 32.37 -2.16 2.38
N GLU A 251 33.32 -3.07 2.13
CA GLU A 251 33.40 -3.86 0.89
C GLU A 251 33.27 -5.34 1.23
N ALA A 252 32.16 -5.99 0.87
CA ALA A 252 31.93 -7.41 1.13
C ALA A 252 32.46 -8.34 0.02
N GLY A 253 33.02 -7.77 -1.06
CA GLY A 253 33.64 -8.53 -2.15
C GLY A 253 32.67 -8.99 -3.25
N ASN A 254 33.15 -9.91 -4.08
CA ASN A 254 32.40 -10.51 -5.19
C ASN A 254 32.53 -12.04 -5.15
N GLY A 255 31.55 -12.75 -5.68
CA GLY A 255 31.57 -14.21 -5.75
C GLY A 255 30.26 -14.80 -6.24
N VAL A 256 30.03 -16.08 -5.95
CA VAL A 256 28.71 -16.69 -6.10
C VAL A 256 27.82 -16.18 -4.96
N PHE A 257 26.88 -15.28 -5.28
CA PHE A 257 25.98 -14.66 -4.30
C PHE A 257 26.75 -14.10 -3.08
N ASP A 258 26.46 -14.58 -1.87
CA ASP A 258 27.07 -14.13 -0.61
C ASP A 258 28.33 -14.91 -0.21
N SER A 259 28.73 -15.90 -1.00
CA SER A 259 29.84 -16.79 -0.62
C SER A 259 31.22 -16.14 -0.66
N GLY A 260 31.37 -15.01 -1.37
CA GLY A 260 32.65 -14.36 -1.64
C GLY A 260 33.66 -15.22 -2.42
N LYS A 261 33.21 -16.32 -3.04
CA LYS A 261 34.07 -17.28 -3.76
C LYS A 261 33.89 -17.18 -5.26
N ASP A 262 35.01 -17.10 -5.97
CA ASP A 262 35.09 -17.37 -7.41
C ASP A 262 35.29 -18.88 -7.63
N PRO A 263 34.35 -19.57 -8.31
CA PRO A 263 34.49 -20.99 -8.57
C PRO A 263 35.49 -21.31 -9.71
N GLY A 264 36.00 -20.30 -10.42
CA GLY A 264 37.02 -20.43 -11.46
C GLY A 264 36.51 -20.84 -12.84
N PHE A 265 35.19 -20.98 -13.00
CA PHE A 265 34.53 -21.35 -14.26
C PHE A 265 33.33 -20.46 -14.62
N LEU A 266 33.17 -19.32 -13.93
CA LEU A 266 32.17 -18.30 -14.24
C LEU A 266 32.88 -17.04 -14.76
N ASP A 267 32.40 -16.49 -15.88
CA ASP A 267 32.96 -15.26 -16.46
C ASP A 267 32.54 -13.99 -15.71
N VAL A 268 31.42 -14.05 -14.98
CA VAL A 268 30.82 -12.93 -14.23
C VAL A 268 30.44 -13.41 -12.84
N LEU A 269 30.90 -12.67 -11.84
CA LEU A 269 30.55 -12.88 -10.44
C LEU A 269 29.57 -11.81 -9.97
N ASP A 270 28.74 -12.16 -9.00
CA ASP A 270 27.86 -11.20 -8.35
C ASP A 270 28.68 -10.34 -7.38
N LYS A 271 28.27 -9.07 -7.23
CA LYS A 271 28.60 -8.33 -6.02
C LYS A 271 27.90 -9.02 -4.86
N HIS A 272 28.57 -9.11 -3.72
CA HIS A 272 27.95 -9.60 -2.49
C HIS A 272 26.59 -8.88 -2.26
N PRO A 273 25.52 -9.57 -1.81
CA PRO A 273 24.19 -8.95 -1.64
C PRO A 273 24.25 -7.70 -0.76
N GLU A 274 24.98 -7.76 0.34
CA GLU A 274 25.36 -6.62 1.18
C GLU A 274 26.46 -5.77 0.50
N ASN A 275 26.13 -5.08 -0.59
CA ASN A 275 27.05 -4.15 -1.27
C ASN A 275 26.58 -2.70 -1.18
N ALA A 276 27.49 -1.76 -1.40
CA ALA A 276 27.21 -0.33 -1.27
C ALA A 276 26.16 0.22 -2.27
N ASP A 277 25.87 -0.45 -3.40
CA ASP A 277 24.94 0.08 -4.41
C ASP A 277 23.49 0.13 -3.90
N ARG A 278 23.08 -0.84 -3.07
CA ARG A 278 21.74 -0.86 -2.46
C ARG A 278 21.50 0.42 -1.64
N ILE A 279 22.47 0.83 -0.83
CA ILE A 279 22.38 2.01 0.03
C ILE A 279 22.54 3.30 -0.77
N ARG A 280 23.40 3.33 -1.81
CA ARG A 280 23.49 4.48 -2.71
C ARG A 280 22.13 4.82 -3.34
N ASN A 281 21.34 3.80 -3.69
CA ASN A 281 19.99 3.99 -4.22
C ASN A 281 18.99 4.43 -3.14
N MET A 282 19.06 3.88 -1.93
CA MET A 282 18.26 4.36 -0.78
C MET A 282 18.55 5.82 -0.45
N VAL A 283 19.81 6.23 -0.35
CA VAL A 283 20.20 7.64 -0.18
C VAL A 283 19.68 8.49 -1.35
N SER A 284 19.79 7.99 -2.57
CA SER A 284 19.36 8.70 -3.77
C SER A 284 17.86 8.97 -3.80
N ILE A 285 17.02 7.98 -3.48
CA ILE A 285 15.57 8.15 -3.51
C ILE A 285 15.10 9.09 -2.39
N LEU A 286 15.76 9.08 -1.23
CA LEU A 286 15.44 10.02 -0.15
C LEU A 286 15.92 11.46 -0.44
N LYS A 287 17.06 11.63 -1.12
CA LYS A 287 17.57 12.97 -1.48
C LYS A 287 16.90 13.59 -2.70
N ARG A 288 16.52 12.77 -3.68
CA ARG A 288 16.10 13.24 -5.02
C ARG A 288 14.68 12.81 -5.40
N GLY A 289 14.11 11.84 -4.70
CA GLY A 289 12.76 11.36 -4.96
C GLY A 289 11.67 12.26 -4.35
N PRO A 290 10.40 11.96 -4.63
CA PRO A 290 9.26 12.77 -4.17
C PRO A 290 9.12 12.90 -2.66
N ILE A 291 9.66 11.96 -1.88
CA ILE A 291 9.66 12.05 -0.42
C ILE A 291 10.68 13.07 0.14
N SER A 292 11.66 13.52 -0.66
CA SER A 292 12.72 14.45 -0.21
C SER A 292 12.24 15.69 0.54
N PRO A 293 11.08 16.32 0.24
CA PRO A 293 10.60 17.47 1.00
C PRO A 293 10.20 17.15 2.45
N TYR A 294 10.06 15.86 2.81
CA TYR A 294 9.68 15.38 4.14
C TYR A 294 10.87 14.81 4.93
N ILE A 295 12.09 14.97 4.41
CA ILE A 295 13.33 14.45 5.02
C ILE A 295 14.19 15.61 5.51
N SER A 296 14.61 15.52 6.77
CA SER A 296 15.64 16.36 7.37
C SER A 296 16.91 15.52 7.52
N TRP A 297 18.05 16.00 7.02
CA TRP A 297 19.30 15.23 7.04
C TRP A 297 20.18 15.64 8.22
N ASN A 298 20.62 14.66 8.98
CA ASN A 298 21.55 14.78 10.09
C ASN A 298 22.79 13.91 9.82
N ILE A 299 23.95 14.37 10.30
CA ILE A 299 25.22 13.65 10.12
C ILE A 299 25.40 12.69 11.29
N GLY A 300 25.56 11.40 10.98
CA GLY A 300 25.95 10.39 11.97
C GLY A 300 27.41 10.53 12.39
N GLN A 301 27.74 10.04 13.59
CA GLN A 301 29.11 10.02 14.12
C GLN A 301 29.56 8.57 14.33
N PRO A 302 30.87 8.28 14.34
CA PRO A 302 31.35 6.95 14.70
C PRO A 302 31.10 6.65 16.19
N ALA A 303 30.72 5.42 16.50
CA ALA A 303 30.61 4.95 17.88
C ALA A 303 31.99 4.88 18.53
N LEU A 304 32.03 5.19 19.82
CA LEU A 304 33.20 4.96 20.67
C LEU A 304 33.15 3.54 21.23
N ILE A 305 34.30 2.92 21.43
CA ILE A 305 34.40 1.56 22.00
C ILE A 305 33.57 1.40 23.28
N PRO A 306 33.58 2.31 24.28
CA PRO A 306 32.76 2.16 25.47
C PRO A 306 31.25 2.09 25.19
N GLN A 307 30.78 2.71 24.11
CA GLN A 307 29.38 2.60 23.70
C GLN A 307 29.08 1.21 23.14
N LEU A 308 30.02 0.60 22.41
CA LEU A 308 29.84 -0.77 21.90
C LEU A 308 29.72 -1.79 23.04
N LEU A 309 30.46 -1.57 24.11
CA LEU A 309 30.50 -2.46 25.29
C LEU A 309 29.21 -2.46 26.12
N SER A 310 28.23 -1.59 25.80
CA SER A 310 26.92 -1.64 26.44
C SER A 310 26.08 -2.84 25.97
N PHE A 311 26.37 -3.37 24.78
CA PHE A 311 25.68 -4.52 24.20
C PHE A 311 26.63 -5.69 23.89
N HIS A 312 27.84 -5.39 23.42
CA HIS A 312 28.80 -6.39 23.00
C HIS A 312 29.84 -6.72 24.08
N THR A 313 30.35 -7.94 24.09
CA THR A 313 31.40 -8.34 25.03
C THR A 313 32.74 -7.71 24.64
N PRO A 314 33.60 -7.37 25.62
CA PRO A 314 34.94 -6.85 25.35
C PRO A 314 35.79 -7.78 24.47
N GLU A 315 35.68 -9.09 24.68
CA GLU A 315 36.42 -10.10 23.93
C GLU A 315 36.04 -10.08 22.45
N TYR A 316 34.74 -9.96 22.16
CA TYR A 316 34.25 -9.90 20.79
C TYR A 316 34.66 -8.62 20.06
N ILE A 317 34.56 -7.46 20.73
CA ILE A 317 35.04 -6.19 20.15
C ILE A 317 36.53 -6.24 19.84
N ASN A 318 37.34 -6.84 20.73
CA ASN A 318 38.77 -7.02 20.48
C ASN A 318 39.02 -7.93 19.28
N GLU A 319 38.23 -9.00 19.08
CA GLU A 319 38.35 -9.85 17.90
C GLU A 319 38.16 -9.06 16.60
N LEU A 320 37.13 -8.21 16.52
CA LEU A 320 36.89 -7.39 15.33
C LEU A 320 38.01 -6.38 15.08
N VAL A 321 38.55 -5.76 16.14
CA VAL A 321 39.67 -4.82 16.04
C VAL A 321 40.93 -5.51 15.53
N GLU A 322 41.25 -6.72 16.00
CA GLU A 322 42.40 -7.47 15.51
C GLU A 322 42.19 -7.94 14.07
N ALA A 323 40.97 -8.38 13.71
CA ALA A 323 40.64 -8.76 12.33
C ALA A 323 40.82 -7.60 11.32
N ASP A 324 40.47 -6.37 11.70
CA ASP A 324 40.71 -5.18 10.88
C ASP A 324 42.21 -4.89 10.71
N LYS A 325 42.99 -4.99 11.80
CA LYS A 325 44.46 -4.81 11.77
C LYS A 325 45.17 -5.81 10.87
N GLU A 326 44.66 -7.03 10.76
CA GLU A 326 45.21 -8.09 9.92
C GLU A 326 44.92 -7.88 8.41
N GLY A 327 44.18 -6.85 8.04
CA GLY A 327 43.93 -6.48 6.64
C GLY A 327 42.75 -7.20 5.99
N GLY A 328 41.92 -7.87 6.80
CA GLY A 328 40.64 -8.42 6.41
C GLY A 328 40.45 -9.88 6.80
N LYS A 329 39.23 -10.24 7.24
CA LYS A 329 38.89 -11.60 7.68
C LYS A 329 37.45 -11.95 7.32
N MET A 330 37.22 -13.19 6.89
CA MET A 330 35.87 -13.79 6.92
C MET A 330 35.59 -14.20 8.37
N ILE A 331 34.73 -13.45 9.07
CA ILE A 331 34.43 -13.69 10.49
C ILE A 331 33.57 -14.95 10.65
N CYS A 332 32.54 -15.06 9.81
CA CYS A 332 31.68 -16.23 9.68
C CYS A 332 31.16 -16.32 8.24
N ALA A 333 30.32 -17.32 7.93
CA ALA A 333 29.83 -17.52 6.57
C ALA A 333 29.14 -16.25 6.03
N GLY A 334 29.57 -15.80 4.84
CA GLY A 334 29.06 -14.58 4.18
C GLY A 334 29.47 -13.25 4.83
N THR A 335 30.16 -13.25 5.98
CA THR A 335 30.43 -12.02 6.75
C THR A 335 31.90 -11.65 6.68
N PHE A 336 32.23 -10.70 5.79
CA PHE A 336 33.61 -10.30 5.47
C PHE A 336 33.97 -8.93 6.04
N LEU A 337 34.83 -8.91 7.05
CA LEU A 337 35.39 -7.68 7.60
C LEU A 337 36.63 -7.27 6.79
N ASN A 338 36.45 -6.81 5.56
CA ASN A 338 37.54 -6.35 4.69
C ASN A 338 37.99 -4.91 5.05
N PRO A 339 39.13 -4.40 4.55
CA PRO A 339 39.60 -3.04 4.84
C PRO A 339 38.51 -1.97 4.65
N GLY A 340 38.32 -1.12 5.66
CA GLY A 340 37.28 -0.09 5.69
C GLY A 340 35.94 -0.54 6.28
N SER A 341 35.75 -1.85 6.51
CA SER A 341 34.52 -2.39 7.10
C SER A 341 34.38 -2.04 8.57
N TRP A 342 35.48 -2.04 9.33
CA TRP A 342 35.44 -1.69 10.75
C TRP A 342 35.05 -0.23 10.99
N ASP A 343 35.70 0.71 10.28
CA ASP A 343 35.33 2.13 10.31
C ASP A 343 33.86 2.35 9.91
N ALA A 344 33.38 1.64 8.88
CA ALA A 344 31.99 1.69 8.46
C ALA A 344 31.04 1.12 9.53
N ALA A 345 31.42 0.04 10.23
CA ALA A 345 30.64 -0.53 11.33
C ALA A 345 30.55 0.44 12.51
N LEU A 346 31.64 1.10 12.88
CA LEU A 346 31.64 2.16 13.90
C LEU A 346 30.70 3.31 13.49
N LEU A 347 30.74 3.73 12.22
CA LEU A 347 29.83 4.75 11.69
C LEU A 347 28.36 4.29 11.73
N ALA A 348 28.05 3.04 11.37
CA ALA A 348 26.70 2.50 11.43
C ALA A 348 26.14 2.50 12.87
N ALA A 349 26.92 1.97 13.81
CA ALA A 349 26.54 1.93 15.22
C ALA A 349 26.36 3.35 15.79
N GLY A 350 27.30 4.26 15.54
CA GLY A 350 27.24 5.61 16.08
C GLY A 350 26.20 6.51 15.41
N THR A 351 25.89 6.27 14.13
CA THR A 351 24.77 6.92 13.42
C THR A 351 23.44 6.53 14.07
N THR A 352 23.27 5.24 14.39
CA THR A 352 22.08 4.73 15.09
C THR A 352 21.96 5.27 16.51
N LEU A 353 23.07 5.33 17.26
CA LEU A 353 23.12 5.97 18.58
C LEU A 353 22.79 7.46 18.53
N SER A 354 23.27 8.17 17.50
CA SER A 354 22.97 9.60 17.30
C SER A 354 21.48 9.83 17.04
N ALA A 355 20.86 8.99 16.22
CA ALA A 355 19.43 9.03 15.94
C ALA A 355 18.58 8.73 17.19
N MET A 356 18.97 7.73 17.98
CA MET A 356 18.30 7.43 19.25
C MET A 356 18.43 8.60 20.23
N LYS A 357 19.64 9.16 20.38
CA LYS A 357 19.88 10.32 21.26
C LYS A 357 19.02 11.52 20.87
N HIS A 358 18.87 11.79 19.57
CA HIS A 358 18.02 12.87 19.05
C HIS A 358 16.56 12.73 19.52
N LEU A 359 16.03 11.50 19.55
CA LEU A 359 14.68 11.23 20.07
C LEU A 359 14.61 11.39 21.59
N LEU A 360 15.60 10.87 22.32
CA LEU A 360 15.66 10.94 23.78
C LEU A 360 15.81 12.39 24.30
N ASP A 361 16.55 13.23 23.56
CA ASP A 361 16.71 14.66 23.86
C ASP A 361 15.46 15.50 23.47
N GLY A 362 14.45 14.89 22.84
CA GLY A 362 13.22 15.55 22.43
C GLY A 362 13.34 16.44 21.19
N HIS A 363 14.39 16.27 20.38
CA HIS A 363 14.60 17.06 19.16
C HIS A 363 13.71 16.63 17.99
N GLY A 364 13.15 15.42 18.04
CA GLY A 364 12.23 14.89 17.05
C GLY A 364 11.38 13.76 17.59
N LYS A 365 10.37 13.36 16.82
CA LYS A 365 9.50 12.21 17.13
C LYS A 365 9.88 10.98 16.32
N VAL A 366 10.30 11.17 15.08
CA VAL A 366 10.70 10.07 14.19
C VAL A 366 12.12 10.32 13.68
N ALA A 367 13.02 9.40 13.99
CA ALA A 367 14.38 9.40 13.47
C ALA A 367 14.64 8.11 12.70
N TYR A 368 15.39 8.20 11.60
CA TYR A 368 15.77 7.05 10.79
C TYR A 368 17.29 6.97 10.65
N ALA A 369 17.88 5.92 11.20
CA ALA A 369 19.27 5.56 10.98
C ALA A 369 19.38 4.76 9.68
N LEU A 370 19.68 5.46 8.57
CA LEU A 370 20.00 4.83 7.30
C LEU A 370 21.46 4.35 7.37
N VAL A 371 21.67 3.11 7.77
CA VAL A 371 23.01 2.60 8.10
C VAL A 371 23.42 1.39 7.26
N ARG A 372 24.74 1.18 7.19
CA ARG A 372 25.41 0.01 6.61
C ARG A 372 26.83 -0.09 7.17
N PRO A 373 27.31 -1.25 7.62
CA PRO A 373 26.69 -2.58 7.60
C PRO A 373 25.44 -2.72 8.50
N PRO A 374 24.60 -3.75 8.26
CA PRO A 374 23.44 -4.10 9.10
C PRO A 374 23.89 -4.59 10.50
N GLY A 375 22.92 -4.83 11.40
CA GLY A 375 23.19 -5.17 12.79
C GLY A 375 22.35 -6.26 13.45
N HIS A 376 21.11 -6.54 13.02
CA HIS A 376 20.17 -7.33 13.83
C HIS A 376 20.59 -8.81 14.10
N HIS A 377 21.52 -9.35 13.31
CA HIS A 377 22.11 -10.68 13.53
C HIS A 377 23.30 -10.68 14.49
N ALA A 378 23.98 -9.55 14.66
CA ALA A 378 25.15 -9.46 15.53
C ALA A 378 24.72 -9.73 16.98
N GLN A 379 25.23 -10.81 17.54
CA GLN A 379 24.97 -11.22 18.91
C GLN A 379 25.91 -10.47 19.86
N PRO A 380 25.66 -10.51 21.18
CA PRO A 380 26.56 -9.88 22.15
C PRO A 380 28.03 -10.29 21.99
N SER A 381 28.30 -11.54 21.62
CA SER A 381 29.66 -12.07 21.57
C SER A 381 30.10 -12.64 20.21
N GLN A 382 29.34 -12.42 19.12
CA GLN A 382 29.72 -12.94 17.80
C GLN A 382 29.03 -12.22 16.63
N ALA A 383 29.70 -12.21 15.47
CA ALA A 383 29.15 -11.73 14.21
C ALA A 383 28.32 -12.82 13.53
N ASP A 384 27.32 -12.41 12.76
CA ASP A 384 26.43 -13.30 12.02
C ASP A 384 25.72 -12.53 10.91
N GLY A 385 25.28 -13.20 9.84
CA GLY A 385 24.40 -12.62 8.80
C GLY A 385 24.80 -11.23 8.30
N TYR A 386 26.08 -11.03 7.93
CA TYR A 386 26.64 -9.74 7.45
C TYR A 386 26.77 -8.65 8.53
N CYS A 387 26.37 -8.92 9.76
CA CYS A 387 26.32 -7.98 10.86
C CYS A 387 27.54 -8.12 11.79
N PHE A 388 28.24 -7.00 12.04
CA PHE A 388 29.35 -6.95 12.99
C PHE A 388 28.94 -6.35 14.34
N LEU A 389 28.10 -5.32 14.33
CA LEU A 389 27.65 -4.62 15.53
C LEU A 389 26.13 -4.50 15.49
N ASN A 390 25.47 -4.73 16.62
CA ASN A 390 24.02 -4.68 16.69
C ASN A 390 23.54 -3.24 16.85
N ASN A 391 23.32 -2.58 15.71
CA ASN A 391 22.92 -1.17 15.65
C ASN A 391 21.66 -0.89 16.48
N ALA A 392 20.62 -1.71 16.30
CA ALA A 392 19.36 -1.57 17.05
C ALA A 392 19.53 -1.89 18.54
N GLY A 393 20.26 -2.96 18.87
CA GLY A 393 20.54 -3.37 20.24
C GLY A 393 21.29 -2.32 21.05
N LEU A 394 22.30 -1.68 20.44
CA LEU A 394 23.03 -0.56 21.04
C LEU A 394 22.10 0.63 21.32
N ALA A 395 21.20 0.97 20.39
CA ALA A 395 20.23 2.04 20.59
C ALA A 395 19.17 1.70 21.67
N VAL A 396 18.69 0.46 21.71
CA VAL A 396 17.79 0.00 22.78
C VAL A 396 18.47 0.12 24.14
N GLN A 397 19.73 -0.32 24.26
CA GLN A 397 20.47 -0.18 25.50
C GLN A 397 20.65 1.30 25.90
N LEU A 398 20.97 2.18 24.95
CA LEU A 398 21.05 3.62 25.20
C LEU A 398 19.72 4.20 25.72
N ALA A 399 18.58 3.76 25.18
CA ALA A 399 17.26 4.19 25.66
C ALA A 399 17.01 3.72 27.10
N LEU A 400 17.32 2.46 27.43
CA LEU A 400 17.20 1.93 28.79
C LEU A 400 18.11 2.69 29.78
N ASP A 401 19.36 2.93 29.41
CA ASP A 401 20.33 3.68 30.22
C ASP A 401 19.93 5.14 30.41
N SER A 402 19.14 5.69 29.48
CA SER A 402 18.56 7.04 29.54
C SER A 402 17.23 7.11 30.30
N GLY A 403 16.78 5.99 30.88
CA GLY A 403 15.62 5.93 31.75
C GLY A 403 14.33 5.40 31.13
N CYS A 404 14.35 4.93 29.87
CA CYS A 404 13.20 4.21 29.32
C CYS A 404 13.00 2.88 30.05
N ASN A 405 11.79 2.61 30.55
CA ASN A 405 11.51 1.37 31.27
C ASN A 405 11.13 0.21 30.34
N LYS A 406 10.50 0.53 29.21
CA LYS A 406 9.95 -0.43 28.25
C LYS A 406 10.24 0.02 26.83
N VAL A 407 11.00 -0.77 26.08
CA VAL A 407 11.32 -0.53 24.67
C VAL A 407 10.81 -1.68 23.83
N ALA A 408 10.03 -1.42 22.79
CA ALA A 408 9.62 -2.45 21.86
C ALA A 408 10.47 -2.40 20.59
N VAL A 409 10.95 -3.55 20.15
CA VAL A 409 11.61 -3.75 18.86
C VAL A 409 10.67 -4.52 17.95
N ILE A 410 10.28 -3.90 16.85
CA ILE A 410 9.52 -4.53 15.77
C ILE A 410 10.50 -4.74 14.62
N ASP A 411 10.87 -5.98 14.36
CA ASP A 411 11.78 -6.37 13.29
C ASP A 411 10.98 -7.00 12.13
N VAL A 412 11.07 -6.36 10.96
CA VAL A 412 10.44 -6.80 9.70
C VAL A 412 11.44 -7.09 8.59
N ASP A 413 12.75 -7.10 8.91
CA ASP A 413 13.72 -7.76 8.03
C ASP A 413 13.28 -9.23 7.83
N VAL A 414 13.43 -9.74 6.62
CA VAL A 414 12.94 -11.09 6.27
C VAL A 414 13.67 -12.18 7.05
N HIS A 415 14.83 -11.90 7.62
CA HIS A 415 15.59 -12.83 8.45
C HIS A 415 15.29 -12.62 9.93
N TYR A 416 15.45 -13.68 10.71
CA TYR A 416 15.21 -13.59 12.15
C TYR A 416 16.29 -12.72 12.81
N GLY A 417 15.89 -11.63 13.49
CA GLY A 417 16.75 -10.76 14.29
C GLY A 417 17.31 -11.41 15.57
N ASN A 418 17.98 -12.55 15.42
CA ASN A 418 18.51 -13.40 16.48
C ASN A 418 19.51 -12.66 17.39
N GLY A 419 20.32 -11.76 16.83
CA GLY A 419 21.29 -10.98 17.61
C GLY A 419 20.62 -10.05 18.61
N THR A 420 19.58 -9.35 18.16
CA THR A 420 18.78 -8.46 19.00
C THR A 420 18.01 -9.25 20.05
N ALA A 421 17.42 -10.39 19.66
CA ALA A 421 16.75 -11.31 20.57
C ALA A 421 17.71 -11.83 21.67
N GLU A 422 18.90 -12.31 21.31
CA GLU A 422 19.87 -12.86 22.27
C GLU A 422 20.32 -11.80 23.28
N GLY A 423 20.58 -10.56 22.82
CA GLY A 423 21.00 -9.46 23.68
C GLY A 423 20.00 -9.12 24.79
N PHE A 424 18.70 -9.34 24.55
CA PHE A 424 17.65 -9.04 25.51
C PHE A 424 16.85 -10.26 25.99
N TYR A 425 17.31 -11.48 25.68
CA TYR A 425 16.57 -12.72 25.90
C TYR A 425 16.17 -12.94 27.37
N GLY A 426 16.92 -12.34 28.31
CA GLY A 426 16.68 -12.40 29.75
C GLY A 426 15.88 -11.23 30.33
N SER A 427 15.47 -10.24 29.54
CA SER A 427 14.92 -8.97 30.00
C SER A 427 13.43 -8.85 29.71
N ASN A 428 12.64 -8.39 30.69
CA ASN A 428 11.24 -7.98 30.48
C ASN A 428 11.09 -6.49 30.14
N LYS A 429 12.20 -5.74 30.06
CA LYS A 429 12.20 -4.32 29.68
C LYS A 429 12.21 -4.11 28.17
N VAL A 430 12.50 -5.17 27.41
CA VAL A 430 12.54 -5.12 25.95
C VAL A 430 11.63 -6.20 25.42
N LEU A 431 10.65 -5.80 24.61
CA LEU A 431 9.82 -6.72 23.84
C LEU A 431 10.38 -6.80 22.42
N THR A 432 10.93 -7.94 22.04
CA THR A 432 11.38 -8.20 20.67
C THR A 432 10.31 -8.96 19.91
N ILE A 433 9.88 -8.43 18.77
CA ILE A 433 8.94 -9.08 17.85
C ILE A 433 9.63 -9.16 16.50
N SER A 434 9.80 -10.36 15.94
CA SER A 434 10.43 -10.53 14.62
C SER A 434 9.50 -11.29 13.67
N LEU A 435 9.19 -10.67 12.53
CA LEU A 435 8.44 -11.26 11.42
C LEU A 435 9.44 -11.63 10.33
N HIS A 436 9.66 -12.92 10.11
CA HIS A 436 10.70 -13.41 9.21
C HIS A 436 10.23 -14.62 8.43
N MET A 437 10.91 -14.95 7.33
CA MET A 437 10.67 -16.21 6.63
C MET A 437 11.07 -17.39 7.52
N ASN A 438 10.34 -18.50 7.43
CA ASN A 438 10.66 -19.71 8.16
C ASN A 438 11.89 -20.42 7.54
N HIS A 439 13.10 -20.05 7.98
CA HIS A 439 14.38 -20.53 7.43
C HIS A 439 15.17 -21.48 8.36
N GLY A 440 14.92 -21.47 9.68
CA GLY A 440 15.58 -22.33 10.64
C GLY A 440 16.97 -21.84 11.07
N SER A 441 17.91 -22.76 11.31
CA SER A 441 19.32 -22.45 11.60
C SER A 441 20.16 -22.60 10.34
N TRP A 442 21.13 -21.71 10.11
CA TRP A 442 22.07 -21.80 8.99
C TRP A 442 23.52 -22.09 9.40
N GLY A 443 23.77 -22.45 10.66
CA GLY A 443 25.07 -22.96 11.10
C GLY A 443 25.53 -22.46 12.47
N PRO A 444 26.83 -22.62 12.79
CA PRO A 444 27.36 -22.32 14.12
C PRO A 444 27.23 -20.85 14.56
N SER A 445 27.27 -19.90 13.64
CA SER A 445 27.05 -18.47 13.96
C SER A 445 25.57 -18.14 14.19
N HIS A 446 24.65 -18.97 13.67
CA HIS A 446 23.20 -18.82 13.81
C HIS A 446 22.54 -20.13 14.26
N PRO A 447 22.79 -20.56 15.50
CA PRO A 447 22.18 -21.77 16.04
C PRO A 447 20.69 -21.62 16.31
N GLN A 448 20.19 -20.38 16.43
CA GLN A 448 18.78 -20.10 16.63
C GLN A 448 17.95 -20.56 15.43
N THR A 449 16.70 -20.94 15.68
CA THR A 449 15.79 -21.46 14.66
C THR A 449 14.75 -20.44 14.22
N GLY A 450 14.57 -19.34 14.97
CA GLY A 450 13.46 -18.41 14.75
C GLY A 450 12.09 -19.02 15.06
N SER A 451 12.04 -20.16 15.76
CA SER A 451 10.78 -20.83 16.03
C SER A 451 9.94 -20.07 17.06
N VAL A 452 8.63 -20.31 17.04
CA VAL A 452 7.68 -19.76 18.01
C VAL A 452 7.98 -20.16 19.46
N HIS A 453 8.77 -21.21 19.68
CA HIS A 453 9.12 -21.71 21.01
C HIS A 453 10.26 -20.94 21.68
N GLU A 454 10.99 -20.10 20.94
CA GLU A 454 12.06 -19.27 21.47
C GLU A 454 11.48 -18.02 22.13
N LEU A 455 10.98 -18.15 23.36
CA LEU A 455 10.19 -17.11 24.04
C LEU A 455 10.97 -16.21 25.01
N GLY A 456 12.29 -16.36 25.11
CA GLY A 456 13.10 -15.71 26.15
C GLY A 456 13.39 -16.65 27.33
N LYS A 457 14.10 -16.14 28.34
CA LYS A 457 14.50 -16.89 29.55
C LYS A 457 14.36 -16.04 30.81
N GLY A 458 14.18 -16.67 31.96
CA GLY A 458 14.11 -15.97 33.24
C GLY A 458 13.02 -14.89 33.25
N GLU A 459 13.37 -13.66 33.63
CA GLU A 459 12.43 -12.54 33.63
C GLU A 459 11.95 -12.17 32.22
N GLY A 460 12.77 -12.38 31.19
CA GLY A 460 12.43 -12.12 29.78
C GLY A 460 11.55 -13.18 29.12
N TYR A 461 11.13 -14.23 29.82
CA TYR A 461 10.22 -15.23 29.25
C TYR A 461 8.87 -14.61 28.88
N GLY A 462 8.48 -14.74 27.60
CA GLY A 462 7.30 -14.12 27.00
C GLY A 462 7.55 -12.72 26.40
N TYR A 463 8.80 -12.25 26.37
CA TYR A 463 9.18 -10.95 25.79
C TYR A 463 10.02 -11.07 24.51
N ASN A 464 10.27 -12.29 24.03
CA ASN A 464 10.73 -12.53 22.66
C ASN A 464 9.64 -13.28 21.87
N LEU A 465 9.13 -12.66 20.81
CA LEU A 465 8.02 -13.18 20.01
C LEU A 465 8.45 -13.35 18.56
N ASN A 466 8.64 -14.60 18.15
CA ASN A 466 8.94 -14.95 16.76
C ASN A 466 7.66 -15.22 15.97
N ILE A 467 7.61 -14.69 14.76
CA ILE A 467 6.52 -14.87 13.79
C ILE A 467 7.14 -15.42 12.49
N PRO A 468 7.45 -16.73 12.44
CA PRO A 468 7.99 -17.36 11.25
C PRO A 468 6.89 -17.53 10.18
N LEU A 469 6.89 -16.65 9.20
CA LEU A 469 5.93 -16.63 8.10
C LEU A 469 6.31 -17.65 7.02
N PRO A 470 5.33 -18.32 6.40
CA PRO A 470 5.60 -19.18 5.26
C PRO A 470 6.13 -18.36 4.07
N ASN A 471 6.96 -18.99 3.23
CA ASN A 471 7.44 -18.36 2.01
C ASN A 471 6.26 -17.99 1.08
N GLY A 472 6.36 -16.85 0.43
CA GLY A 472 5.34 -16.28 -0.44
C GLY A 472 4.30 -15.42 0.29
N THR A 473 4.46 -15.17 1.59
CA THR A 473 3.58 -14.24 2.31
C THR A 473 3.74 -12.83 1.74
N GLY A 474 2.64 -12.24 1.29
CA GLY A 474 2.60 -10.92 0.67
C GLY A 474 1.96 -9.88 1.59
N ASN A 475 1.39 -8.84 0.98
CA ASN A 475 0.83 -7.69 1.68
C ASN A 475 -0.30 -8.08 2.65
N ASN A 476 -1.21 -8.96 2.24
CA ASN A 476 -2.36 -9.37 3.04
C ASN A 476 -1.91 -10.20 4.24
N GLY A 477 -1.02 -11.17 4.04
CA GLY A 477 -0.50 -11.99 5.13
C GLY A 477 0.32 -11.19 6.14
N TYR A 478 1.15 -10.23 5.70
CA TYR A 478 1.83 -9.31 6.63
C TYR A 478 0.85 -8.41 7.37
N SER A 479 -0.16 -7.85 6.68
CA SER A 479 -1.18 -7.01 7.33
C SER A 479 -1.93 -7.77 8.42
N TYR A 480 -2.27 -9.05 8.14
CA TYR A 480 -2.90 -9.94 9.11
C TYR A 480 -1.96 -10.32 10.27
N ALA A 481 -0.68 -10.60 9.98
CA ALA A 481 0.30 -10.86 11.04
C ALA A 481 0.48 -9.63 11.95
N PHE A 482 0.47 -8.42 11.38
CA PHE A 482 0.50 -7.19 12.15
C PHE A 482 -0.72 -7.04 13.07
N SER A 483 -1.93 -7.23 12.54
CA SER A 483 -3.16 -7.09 13.33
C SER A 483 -3.25 -8.12 14.45
N GLU A 484 -2.85 -9.36 14.18
CA GLU A 484 -3.08 -10.48 15.09
C GLU A 484 -1.92 -10.77 16.04
N LEU A 485 -0.68 -10.49 15.65
CA LEU A 485 0.52 -10.93 16.37
C LEU A 485 1.48 -9.78 16.75
N VAL A 486 1.36 -8.59 16.15
CA VAL A 486 2.23 -7.45 16.48
C VAL A 486 1.49 -6.42 17.34
N VAL A 487 0.32 -5.97 16.90
CA VAL A 487 -0.45 -4.94 17.60
C VAL A 487 -0.84 -5.38 19.02
N PRO A 488 -1.37 -6.60 19.27
CA PRO A 488 -1.80 -6.99 20.62
C PRO A 488 -0.67 -7.02 21.68
N PRO A 489 0.51 -7.65 21.44
CA PRO A 489 1.57 -7.62 22.43
C PRO A 489 2.13 -6.21 22.65
N ILE A 490 2.22 -5.36 21.62
CA ILE A 490 2.64 -3.96 21.79
C ILE A 490 1.65 -3.20 22.68
N GLN A 491 0.34 -3.38 22.47
CA GLN A 491 -0.69 -2.73 23.30
C GLN A 491 -0.62 -3.17 24.76
N LYS A 492 -0.39 -4.46 25.02
CA LYS A 492 -0.25 -4.98 26.38
C LYS A 492 1.07 -4.59 27.04
N PHE A 493 2.14 -4.54 26.26
CA PHE A 493 3.46 -4.14 26.74
C PHE A 493 3.54 -2.65 27.02
N ASP A 494 2.84 -1.82 26.23
CA ASP A 494 2.75 -0.36 26.37
C ASP A 494 4.14 0.30 26.45
N PRO A 495 4.93 0.25 25.36
CA PRO A 495 6.33 0.71 25.34
C PRO A 495 6.46 2.24 25.35
N GLU A 496 7.49 2.75 26.03
CA GLU A 496 7.85 4.17 26.04
C GLU A 496 8.69 4.57 24.81
N MET A 497 9.21 3.60 24.06
CA MET A 497 9.98 3.79 22.84
C MET A 497 9.73 2.61 21.90
N ILE A 498 9.51 2.90 20.61
CA ILE A 498 9.44 1.86 19.56
C ILE A 498 10.65 1.99 18.65
N VAL A 499 11.31 0.86 18.39
CA VAL A 499 12.38 0.71 17.41
C VAL A 499 11.86 -0.19 16.29
N LEU A 500 11.72 0.36 15.08
CA LEU A 500 11.44 -0.39 13.86
C LEU A 500 12.77 -0.79 13.22
N VAL A 501 13.09 -2.07 13.30
CA VAL A 501 14.20 -2.69 12.59
C VAL A 501 13.66 -3.14 11.24
N ILE A 502 14.22 -2.63 10.15
CA ILE A 502 13.65 -2.85 8.82
C ILE A 502 14.72 -3.10 7.76
N GLY A 503 14.70 -4.32 7.22
CA GLY A 503 15.21 -4.64 5.91
C GLY A 503 14.10 -4.53 4.86
N GLN A 504 14.46 -4.16 3.62
CA GLN A 504 13.52 -4.27 2.51
C GLN A 504 13.63 -5.61 1.79
N ASP A 505 14.15 -6.66 2.42
CA ASP A 505 14.37 -7.99 1.81
C ASP A 505 13.16 -8.91 1.89
N SER A 506 12.08 -8.52 2.56
CA SER A 506 10.78 -9.18 2.43
C SER A 506 10.08 -8.85 1.10
N ASN A 507 10.73 -8.06 0.23
CA ASN A 507 10.15 -7.63 -1.05
C ASN A 507 10.11 -8.78 -2.08
N ALA A 508 9.13 -8.75 -2.99
CA ALA A 508 8.87 -9.81 -3.98
C ALA A 508 10.01 -10.12 -4.97
N PHE A 509 11.00 -9.25 -5.09
CA PHE A 509 12.14 -9.41 -6.00
C PHE A 509 13.46 -9.62 -5.25
N ASP A 510 13.42 -9.73 -3.92
CA ASP A 510 14.64 -9.86 -3.16
C ASP A 510 15.33 -11.21 -3.42
N PRO A 511 16.64 -11.22 -3.71
CA PRO A 511 17.34 -12.47 -3.96
C PRO A 511 17.57 -13.28 -2.67
N ASN A 512 17.56 -12.64 -1.50
CA ASN A 512 17.82 -13.29 -0.21
C ASN A 512 16.54 -13.62 0.57
N GLY A 513 15.47 -12.85 0.38
CA GLY A 513 14.16 -13.15 0.96
C GLY A 513 13.33 -14.14 0.16
N ARG A 514 12.31 -14.71 0.80
CA ARG A 514 11.32 -15.60 0.15
C ARG A 514 9.89 -15.10 0.35
N GLN A 515 9.72 -13.81 0.58
CA GLN A 515 8.42 -13.16 0.79
C GLN A 515 8.03 -12.30 -0.42
N CYS A 516 6.81 -11.79 -0.42
CA CYS A 516 6.22 -11.14 -1.59
C CYS A 516 5.63 -9.76 -1.29
N LEU A 517 6.24 -8.99 -0.37
CA LEU A 517 5.81 -7.62 -0.13
C LEU A 517 6.05 -6.73 -1.36
N THR A 518 5.08 -5.87 -1.64
CA THR A 518 5.21 -4.76 -2.59
C THR A 518 5.35 -3.43 -1.87
N MET A 519 5.46 -2.32 -2.61
CA MET A 519 5.47 -0.99 -1.97
C MET A 519 4.25 -0.77 -1.06
N ASP A 520 3.08 -1.31 -1.43
CA ASP A 520 1.85 -1.14 -0.65
C ASP A 520 1.94 -1.80 0.73
N GLY A 521 2.46 -3.04 0.80
CA GLY A 521 2.66 -3.72 2.08
C GLY A 521 3.65 -2.99 2.98
N TYR A 522 4.77 -2.52 2.45
CA TYR A 522 5.73 -1.70 3.21
C TYR A 522 5.12 -0.39 3.71
N ARG A 523 4.23 0.23 2.93
CA ARG A 523 3.50 1.44 3.33
C ARG A 523 2.54 1.15 4.48
N GLU A 524 1.78 0.05 4.43
CA GLU A 524 0.88 -0.34 5.52
C GLU A 524 1.63 -0.70 6.81
N ILE A 525 2.80 -1.34 6.70
CA ILE A 525 3.72 -1.55 7.84
C ILE A 525 4.10 -0.20 8.45
N GLY A 526 4.56 0.75 7.63
CA GLY A 526 4.93 2.09 8.09
C GLY A 526 3.79 2.84 8.80
N LYS A 527 2.57 2.76 8.25
CA LYS A 527 1.37 3.36 8.86
C LYS A 527 1.05 2.74 10.22
N THR A 528 1.05 1.40 10.28
CA THR A 528 0.72 0.65 11.50
C THR A 528 1.72 0.94 12.61
N VAL A 529 3.01 0.94 12.30
CA VAL A 529 4.06 1.27 13.29
C VAL A 529 3.97 2.73 13.74
N ASN A 530 3.66 3.67 12.85
CA ASN A 530 3.44 5.06 13.24
C ASN A 530 2.25 5.21 14.20
N LEU A 531 1.16 4.49 13.96
CA LEU A 531 0.00 4.49 14.85
C LEU A 531 0.37 3.94 16.23
N LEU A 532 1.08 2.81 16.30
CA LEU A 532 1.56 2.23 17.55
C LEU A 532 2.46 3.20 18.31
N ALA A 533 3.40 3.86 17.63
CA ALA A 533 4.28 4.85 18.26
C ALA A 533 3.51 6.06 18.77
N THR A 534 2.52 6.55 18.00
CA THR A 534 1.68 7.68 18.40
C THR A 534 0.88 7.36 19.67
N ILE A 535 0.37 6.14 19.79
CA ILE A 535 -0.45 5.73 20.95
C ILE A 535 0.40 5.44 22.18
N HIS A 536 1.49 4.67 22.04
CA HIS A 536 2.20 4.10 23.18
C HIS A 536 3.47 4.87 23.56
N SER A 537 4.19 5.45 22.59
CA SER A 537 5.50 6.07 22.82
C SER A 537 5.51 7.59 22.62
N ASP A 538 4.36 8.26 22.69
CA ASP A 538 4.23 9.71 22.42
C ASP A 538 4.85 10.10 21.06
N GLY A 539 4.65 9.23 20.07
CA GLY A 539 5.19 9.35 18.72
C GLY A 539 6.67 9.05 18.57
N ARG A 540 7.40 8.66 19.63
CA ARG A 540 8.84 8.33 19.56
C ARG A 540 9.06 7.01 18.83
N LEU A 541 9.62 7.12 17.64
CA LEU A 541 9.93 6.01 16.75
C LEU A 541 11.36 6.15 16.20
N LEU A 542 12.22 5.20 16.54
CA LEU A 542 13.49 5.02 15.84
C LEU A 542 13.29 3.99 14.72
N ILE A 543 13.75 4.30 13.52
CA ILE A 543 13.83 3.34 12.41
C ILE A 543 15.32 3.02 12.21
N VAL A 544 15.66 1.75 12.05
CA VAL A 544 17.04 1.28 11.82
C VAL A 544 17.06 0.42 10.57
N GLN A 545 17.89 0.80 9.59
CA GLN A 545 18.04 0.05 8.35
C GLN A 545 18.81 -1.25 8.57
N GLU A 546 18.28 -2.37 8.07
CA GLU A 546 18.94 -3.68 8.05
C GLU A 546 19.20 -4.14 6.61
N GLY A 547 18.59 -5.24 6.15
CA GLY A 547 18.75 -5.86 4.84
C GLY A 547 17.98 -5.20 3.69
N GLY A 548 17.70 -5.97 2.64
CA GLY A 548 17.15 -5.49 1.36
C GLY A 548 18.22 -5.44 0.28
N TYR A 549 18.22 -6.46 -0.58
CA TYR A 549 19.34 -6.78 -1.46
C TYR A 549 18.99 -6.61 -2.95
N HIS A 550 17.71 -6.44 -3.28
CA HIS A 550 17.33 -6.00 -4.61
C HIS A 550 17.64 -4.50 -4.80
N VAL A 551 18.83 -4.22 -5.34
CA VAL A 551 19.50 -2.91 -5.45
C VAL A 551 18.59 -1.71 -5.79
N THR A 552 17.62 -1.87 -6.69
CA THR A 552 16.70 -0.78 -7.07
C THR A 552 15.39 -0.81 -6.31
N TYR A 553 14.68 -1.92 -6.34
CA TYR A 553 13.35 -2.06 -5.72
C TYR A 553 13.36 -1.87 -4.19
N SER A 554 14.42 -2.27 -3.49
CA SER A 554 14.54 -2.01 -2.05
C SER A 554 14.48 -0.50 -1.72
N ALA A 555 14.98 0.37 -2.60
CA ALA A 555 14.86 1.82 -2.41
C ALA A 555 13.41 2.30 -2.57
N TYR A 556 12.63 1.72 -3.50
CA TYR A 556 11.21 2.01 -3.66
C TYR A 556 10.39 1.52 -2.46
N CYS A 557 10.65 0.31 -1.97
CA CYS A 557 10.03 -0.22 -0.75
C CYS A 557 10.34 0.67 0.47
N LEU A 558 11.59 1.12 0.62
CA LEU A 558 11.99 2.06 1.67
C LEU A 558 11.17 3.36 1.59
N HIS A 559 11.08 3.94 0.39
CA HIS A 559 10.28 5.14 0.16
C HIS A 559 8.83 4.92 0.60
N ALA A 560 8.23 3.80 0.21
CA ALA A 560 6.86 3.46 0.60
C ALA A 560 6.69 3.28 2.12
N THR A 561 7.64 2.65 2.81
CA THR A 561 7.64 2.59 4.28
C THR A 561 7.57 3.98 4.89
N LEU A 562 8.43 4.89 4.43
CA LEU A 562 8.47 6.25 4.99
C LEU A 562 7.23 7.08 4.66
N GLU A 563 6.59 6.87 3.50
CA GLU A 563 5.26 7.45 3.21
C GLU A 563 4.22 7.01 4.24
N GLY A 564 4.26 5.73 4.61
CA GLY A 564 3.39 5.16 5.63
C GLY A 564 3.68 5.73 7.01
N VAL A 565 4.95 5.84 7.39
CA VAL A 565 5.37 6.43 8.68
C VAL A 565 4.96 7.91 8.78
N LEU A 566 5.06 8.65 7.68
CA LEU A 566 4.58 10.03 7.60
C LEU A 566 3.04 10.12 7.62
N ASN A 567 2.35 8.99 7.44
CA ASN A 567 0.90 8.87 7.27
C ASN A 567 0.39 9.81 6.18
N LEU A 568 1.05 9.79 5.01
CA LEU A 568 0.64 10.62 3.88
C LEU A 568 -0.73 10.15 3.34
N PRO A 569 -1.62 11.09 2.96
CA PRO A 569 -2.97 10.74 2.52
C PRO A 569 -3.00 9.96 1.20
N PHE A 570 -1.96 10.10 0.38
CA PHE A 570 -1.82 9.42 -0.91
C PHE A 570 -0.36 9.03 -1.14
N PRO A 571 -0.09 7.91 -1.85
CA PRO A 571 1.25 7.58 -2.32
C PRO A 571 1.81 8.70 -3.21
N LEU A 572 3.08 9.05 -3.00
CA LEU A 572 3.83 10.01 -3.83
C LEU A 572 4.42 9.33 -5.06
N LEU A 573 4.65 8.02 -5.00
CA LEU A 573 5.13 7.20 -6.12
C LEU A 573 4.23 5.98 -6.34
N PRO A 574 3.88 5.64 -7.59
CA PRO A 574 3.31 4.34 -7.91
C PRO A 574 4.38 3.25 -7.81
N ASP A 575 3.94 2.01 -7.61
CA ASP A 575 4.82 0.86 -7.69
C ASP A 575 5.25 0.60 -9.15
N PRO A 576 6.55 0.65 -9.48
CA PRO A 576 6.99 0.53 -10.87
C PRO A 576 6.93 -0.91 -11.41
N ILE A 577 7.00 -1.92 -10.54
CA ILE A 577 7.14 -3.33 -10.95
C ILE A 577 6.41 -4.33 -10.05
N GLY A 578 5.96 -3.92 -8.87
CA GLY A 578 5.32 -4.76 -7.86
C GLY A 578 3.96 -5.26 -8.31
N TYR A 579 3.88 -6.58 -8.50
CA TYR A 579 2.63 -7.29 -8.69
C TYR A 579 2.79 -8.71 -8.17
N TYR A 580 1.97 -9.09 -7.19
CA TYR A 580 1.90 -10.45 -6.68
C TYR A 580 0.44 -10.80 -6.39
N PRO A 581 -0.17 -11.74 -7.15
CA PRO A 581 -1.50 -12.23 -6.85
C PRO A 581 -1.40 -13.18 -5.65
N GLU A 582 -1.51 -12.61 -4.46
CA GLU A 582 -1.37 -13.33 -3.20
C GLU A 582 -2.49 -14.35 -2.98
N ASP A 583 -2.13 -15.53 -2.46
CA ASP A 583 -3.04 -16.47 -1.82
C ASP A 583 -2.78 -16.45 -0.32
N GLU A 584 -3.54 -15.63 0.40
CA GLU A 584 -3.34 -15.45 1.85
C GLU A 584 -3.86 -16.63 2.69
N SER A 585 -4.53 -17.63 2.11
CA SER A 585 -5.18 -18.70 2.86
C SER A 585 -4.21 -19.52 3.72
N PHE A 586 -3.02 -19.81 3.18
CA PHE A 586 -1.97 -20.54 3.90
C PHE A 586 -1.27 -19.67 4.96
N PRO A 587 -0.78 -18.45 4.65
CA PRO A 587 -0.29 -17.51 5.65
C PRO A 587 -1.25 -17.29 6.82
N ILE A 588 -2.54 -17.02 6.56
CA ILE A 588 -3.54 -16.80 7.62
C ILE A 588 -3.66 -18.02 8.54
N LYS A 589 -3.69 -19.23 7.98
CA LYS A 589 -3.75 -20.46 8.79
C LYS A 589 -2.53 -20.60 9.71
N ILE A 590 -1.34 -20.27 9.23
CA ILE A 590 -0.12 -20.30 10.04
C ILE A 590 -0.18 -19.22 11.12
N ILE A 591 -0.56 -17.99 10.77
CA ILE A 591 -0.70 -16.87 11.71
C ILE A 591 -1.69 -17.20 12.83
N GLU A 592 -2.84 -17.79 12.51
CA GLU A 592 -3.81 -18.25 13.52
C GLU A 592 -3.24 -19.33 14.45
N SER A 593 -2.43 -20.24 13.91
CA SER A 593 -1.75 -21.25 14.72
C SER A 593 -0.73 -20.62 15.68
N ILE A 594 0.04 -19.62 15.21
CA ILE A 594 0.99 -18.87 16.04
C ILE A 594 0.23 -18.09 17.11
N LYS A 595 -0.88 -17.43 16.76
CA LYS A 595 -1.73 -16.66 17.68
C LYS A 595 -2.27 -17.54 18.80
N LYS A 596 -2.78 -18.72 18.44
CA LYS A 596 -3.25 -19.71 19.43
C LYS A 596 -2.12 -20.10 20.39
N PHE A 597 -0.95 -20.47 19.85
CA PHE A 597 0.21 -20.83 20.65
C PHE A 597 0.64 -19.69 21.58
N GLN A 598 0.75 -18.46 21.08
CA GLN A 598 1.15 -17.30 21.87
C GLN A 598 0.14 -16.99 22.98
N ASN A 599 -1.16 -17.09 22.72
CA ASN A 599 -2.19 -16.91 23.75
C ASN A 599 -2.13 -17.98 24.85
N GLU A 600 -1.69 -19.19 24.53
CA GLU A 600 -1.53 -20.29 25.47
C GLU A 600 -0.23 -20.15 26.29
N GLU A 601 0.90 -19.86 25.65
CA GLU A 601 2.23 -19.94 26.26
C GLU A 601 2.77 -18.60 26.77
N VAL A 602 2.44 -17.47 26.15
CA VAL A 602 3.02 -16.16 26.49
C VAL A 602 2.26 -15.51 27.64
N PRO A 603 2.86 -15.33 28.83
CA PRO A 603 2.16 -14.78 29.99
C PRO A 603 1.59 -13.38 29.75
N LEU A 604 2.31 -12.54 29.00
CA LEU A 604 1.87 -11.19 28.61
C LEU A 604 0.54 -11.23 27.83
N LEU A 605 0.30 -12.29 27.06
CA LEU A 605 -0.83 -12.37 26.13
C LEU A 605 -2.02 -13.15 26.69
N ARG A 606 -1.87 -13.91 27.78
CA ARG A 606 -2.99 -14.59 28.44
C ARG A 606 -4.09 -13.59 28.81
N SER A 607 -5.34 -13.96 28.53
CA SER A 607 -6.52 -13.15 28.87
C SER A 607 -6.58 -12.98 30.39
N SER A 608 -6.45 -11.73 30.84
CA SER A 608 -6.73 -11.30 32.22
C SER A 608 -8.20 -11.42 32.56
#